data_AF-A0A7H1NTY8-F1
#
_entry.id   AF-A0A7H1NTY8-F1
#
_cell.length_a   1.000
_cell.length_b   1.000
_cell.length_c   1.000
_cell.angle_alpha   90.00
_cell.angle_beta   90.00
_cell.angle_gamma   90.00
#
_symmetry.space_group_name_H-M   'P 1'
#
loop_
_entity.id
_entity.type
_entity.pdbx_description
1 polymer ?
#
loop_
_entity_poly.entity_id
_entity_poly.type
_entity_poly.pdbx_seq_one_letter_code
_entity_poly.pdbx_strand_id
1 'polypeptide(L)'
;MGLLDVTELLCDPLFIEDFTIERRIVENDDEGFQDEKSIIFSASGSIQADSGFTLSRHPELARIEGQMTVYTTWALTNGNGLIDADILIDSRGRRFTLTDVKDWGNYGAGYIQATLEVLDVGNNGAGGDESLPEEAGDDPFS
;
A
#
# COMPACT_ATOMS: atom_id res chain seq x y z
N MET A 1 -18.62 -24.91 13.34
CA MET A 1 -17.62 -25.33 12.34
C MET A 1 -18.21 -25.06 10.97
N GLY A 2 -17.63 -24.13 10.22
CA GLY A 2 -17.96 -24.01 8.80
C GLY A 2 -17.43 -25.25 8.08
N LEU A 3 -18.28 -25.89 7.27
CA LEU A 3 -17.89 -27.08 6.49
C LEU A 3 -17.14 -26.70 5.20
N LEU A 4 -17.16 -25.42 4.83
CA LEU A 4 -16.48 -24.89 3.65
C LEU A 4 -15.07 -24.44 4.04
N ASP A 5 -14.07 -25.03 3.40
CA ASP A 5 -12.68 -24.61 3.52
C ASP A 5 -12.41 -23.44 2.56
N VAL A 6 -12.40 -22.23 3.10
CA VAL A 6 -12.15 -21.00 2.31
C VAL A 6 -10.72 -20.96 1.80
N THR A 7 -9.79 -21.71 2.41
CA THR A 7 -8.40 -21.72 1.97
C THR A 7 -8.21 -22.44 0.64
N GLU A 8 -9.04 -23.43 0.30
CA GLU A 8 -9.03 -24.05 -1.04
C GLU A 8 -9.37 -23.02 -2.13
N LEU A 9 -10.34 -22.14 -1.88
CA LEU A 9 -10.71 -21.08 -2.81
C LEU A 9 -9.60 -20.03 -2.95
N LEU A 10 -8.90 -19.70 -1.86
CA LEU A 10 -7.76 -18.78 -1.85
C LEU A 10 -6.47 -19.40 -2.42
N CYS A 11 -6.49 -20.69 -2.76
CA CYS A 11 -5.42 -21.35 -3.52
C CYS A 11 -5.79 -21.54 -5.01
N ASP A 12 -7.04 -21.27 -5.41
CA ASP A 12 -7.48 -21.44 -6.80
C ASP A 12 -6.99 -20.25 -7.66
N PRO A 13 -6.13 -20.50 -8.68
CA PRO A 13 -5.62 -19.46 -9.58
C PRO A 13 -6.70 -18.71 -10.36
N LEU A 14 -7.93 -19.25 -10.47
CA LEU A 14 -9.04 -18.58 -11.12
C LEU A 14 -9.74 -17.53 -10.22
N PHE A 15 -9.47 -17.56 -8.91
CA PHE A 15 -10.11 -16.68 -7.93
C PHE A 15 -9.16 -15.63 -7.34
N ILE A 16 -7.86 -15.91 -7.37
CA ILE A 16 -6.83 -15.05 -6.79
C ILE A 16 -6.07 -14.26 -7.86
N GLU A 17 -5.50 -13.15 -7.42
CA GLU A 17 -4.57 -12.32 -8.17
C GLU A 17 -3.22 -12.29 -7.43
N ASP A 18 -2.13 -12.25 -8.19
CA ASP A 18 -0.79 -12.03 -7.64
C ASP A 18 -0.58 -10.54 -7.33
N PHE A 19 0.06 -10.27 -6.20
CA PHE A 19 0.46 -8.94 -5.77
C PHE A 19 1.76 -8.97 -4.99
N THR A 20 2.34 -7.79 -4.80
CA THR A 20 3.57 -7.61 -4.05
C THR A 20 3.27 -6.91 -2.73
N ILE A 21 3.92 -7.33 -1.67
CA ILE A 21 3.86 -6.70 -0.36
C ILE A 21 5.21 -6.05 -0.10
N GLU A 22 5.20 -4.76 0.16
CA GLU A 22 6.35 -4.02 0.65
C GLU A 22 6.14 -3.79 2.15
N ARG A 23 7.06 -4.33 2.97
CA ARG A 23 7.08 -4.17 4.41
C ARG A 23 8.28 -3.35 4.80
N ARG A 24 8.07 -2.27 5.54
CA ARG A 24 9.15 -1.43 6.04
C ARG A 24 9.43 -1.71 7.50
N ILE A 25 10.71 -1.93 7.83
CA ILE A 25 11.17 -2.24 9.17
C ILE A 25 12.06 -1.09 9.62
N VAL A 26 11.77 -0.54 10.80
CA VAL A 26 12.57 0.48 11.45
C VAL A 26 13.52 -0.23 12.42
N GLU A 27 14.80 -0.22 12.11
CA GLU A 27 15.85 -0.73 12.96
C GLU A 27 16.57 0.46 13.62
N ASN A 28 16.86 0.38 14.92
CA ASN A 28 17.72 1.38 15.55
C ASN A 28 19.15 0.90 15.39
N ASP A 29 19.99 1.72 14.78
CA ASP A 29 21.43 1.47 14.71
C ASP A 29 22.08 1.61 16.10
N ASP A 30 23.28 1.05 16.29
CA ASP A 30 24.05 1.09 17.55
C ASP A 30 24.34 2.55 17.97
N GLU A 31 24.34 3.48 17.02
CA GLU A 31 24.49 4.93 17.25
C GLU A 31 23.17 5.67 17.57
N GLY A 32 22.03 4.96 17.66
CA GLY A 32 20.73 5.52 18.04
C GLY A 32 19.99 6.25 16.92
N PHE A 33 20.43 6.10 15.68
CA PHE A 33 19.70 6.56 14.50
C PHE A 33 18.70 5.50 14.02
N GLN A 34 17.56 5.94 13.51
CA GLN A 34 16.59 5.05 12.87
C GLN A 34 17.05 4.78 11.44
N ASP A 35 17.48 3.54 11.18
CA ASP A 35 17.68 3.01 9.85
C ASP A 35 16.39 2.29 9.42
N GLU A 36 16.17 2.25 8.12
CA GLU A 36 14.90 1.83 7.57
C GLU A 36 15.10 0.91 6.38
N LYS A 37 14.50 -0.26 6.49
CA LYS A 37 14.68 -1.33 5.52
C LYS A 37 13.36 -1.78 4.94
N SER A 38 13.20 -1.62 3.63
CA SER A 38 12.09 -2.21 2.89
C SER A 38 12.40 -3.65 2.49
N ILE A 39 11.47 -4.56 2.81
CA ILE A 39 11.48 -5.96 2.40
C ILE A 39 10.29 -6.21 1.48
N ILE A 40 10.55 -6.89 0.37
CA ILE A 40 9.57 -7.16 -0.67
C ILE A 40 9.22 -8.64 -0.65
N PHE A 41 7.92 -8.94 -0.66
CA PHE A 41 7.38 -10.29 -0.72
C PHE A 41 6.39 -10.45 -1.86
N SER A 42 6.39 -11.60 -2.51
CA SER A 42 5.32 -11.98 -3.44
C SER A 42 4.23 -12.73 -2.68
N ALA A 43 2.98 -12.32 -2.90
CA ALA A 43 1.81 -12.93 -2.30
C ALA A 43 0.67 -13.02 -3.33
N SER A 44 -0.34 -13.79 -2.97
CA SER A 44 -1.53 -13.99 -3.80
C SER A 44 -2.78 -13.96 -2.94
N GLY A 45 -3.90 -13.55 -3.53
CA GLY A 45 -5.17 -13.46 -2.82
C GLY A 45 -6.24 -12.79 -3.67
N SER A 46 -7.45 -12.71 -3.14
CA SER A 46 -8.57 -12.06 -3.83
C SER A 46 -8.67 -10.61 -3.40
N ILE A 47 -8.52 -9.67 -4.33
CA ILE A 47 -8.68 -8.24 -4.08
C ILE A 47 -10.07 -7.83 -4.57
N GLN A 48 -10.87 -7.25 -3.68
CA GLN A 48 -12.23 -6.81 -3.98
C GLN A 48 -12.38 -5.34 -3.64
N ALA A 49 -13.03 -4.57 -4.52
CA ALA A 49 -13.40 -3.20 -4.20
C ALA A 49 -14.58 -3.23 -3.20
N ASP A 50 -14.44 -2.53 -2.08
CA ASP A 50 -15.52 -2.38 -1.10
C ASP A 50 -16.44 -1.23 -1.53
N SER A 51 -15.84 -0.05 -1.70
CA SER A 51 -16.46 1.10 -2.35
C SER A 51 -15.74 1.40 -3.66
N GLY A 52 -16.50 1.75 -4.70
CA GLY A 52 -15.89 2.22 -5.95
C GLY A 52 -15.01 3.44 -5.71
N PHE A 53 -14.00 3.65 -6.56
CA PHE A 53 -13.13 4.83 -6.47
C PHE A 53 -13.96 6.11 -6.59
N THR A 54 -13.97 6.90 -5.53
CA THR A 54 -14.64 8.19 -5.49
C THR A 54 -13.58 9.27 -5.59
N LEU A 55 -13.71 10.13 -6.59
CA LEU A 55 -12.86 11.31 -6.70
C LEU A 55 -13.36 12.35 -5.70
N SER A 56 -12.65 12.51 -4.60
CA SER A 56 -12.90 13.58 -3.64
C SER A 56 -12.15 14.83 -4.10
N ARG A 57 -12.88 15.87 -4.52
CA ARG A 57 -12.30 17.18 -4.89
C ARG A 57 -12.32 18.08 -3.67
N HIS A 58 -11.23 18.08 -2.92
CA HIS A 58 -11.00 19.17 -1.96
C HIS A 58 -10.57 20.42 -2.72
N PRO A 59 -10.88 21.63 -2.20
CA PRO A 59 -10.56 22.89 -2.88
C PRO A 59 -9.05 23.10 -3.13
N GLU A 60 -8.18 22.36 -2.45
CA GLU A 60 -6.72 22.44 -2.57
C GLU A 60 -6.08 21.21 -3.24
N LEU A 61 -6.76 20.06 -3.24
CA LEU A 61 -6.23 18.81 -3.81
C LEU A 61 -7.36 17.85 -4.21
N ALA A 62 -7.24 17.21 -5.37
CA ALA A 62 -8.11 16.09 -5.74
C ALA A 62 -7.46 14.79 -5.25
N ARG A 63 -8.14 14.06 -4.35
CA ARG A 63 -7.67 12.76 -3.84
C ARG A 63 -8.58 11.65 -4.37
N ILE A 64 -7.98 10.56 -4.84
CA ILE A 64 -8.74 9.36 -5.16
C ILE A 64 -8.91 8.60 -3.85
N GLU A 65 -10.14 8.60 -3.34
CA GLU A 65 -10.51 7.83 -2.17
C GLU A 65 -11.15 6.52 -2.64
N GLY A 66 -10.68 5.42 -2.09
CA GLY A 66 -11.19 4.10 -2.43
C GLY A 66 -10.75 3.12 -1.37
N GLN A 67 -11.70 2.31 -0.91
CA GLN A 67 -11.43 1.21 0.01
C GLN A 67 -11.54 -0.10 -0.76
N MET A 68 -10.52 -0.93 -0.59
CA MET A 68 -10.53 -2.30 -1.07
C MET A 68 -10.39 -3.25 0.11
N THR A 69 -10.82 -4.48 -0.09
CA THR A 69 -10.60 -5.57 0.84
C THR A 69 -9.79 -6.65 0.13
N VAL A 70 -8.71 -7.11 0.75
CA VAL A 70 -7.96 -8.28 0.29
C VAL A 70 -8.20 -9.45 1.20
N TYR A 71 -8.41 -10.62 0.60
CA TYR A 71 -8.47 -11.91 1.27
C TYR A 71 -7.25 -12.74 0.88
N THR A 72 -6.42 -13.10 1.84
CA THR A 72 -5.19 -13.87 1.59
C THR A 72 -4.87 -14.79 2.76
N THR A 73 -4.14 -15.87 2.50
CA THR A 73 -3.55 -16.71 3.56
C THR A 73 -2.21 -16.17 4.05
N TRP A 74 -1.70 -15.10 3.41
CA TRP A 74 -0.42 -14.49 3.75
C TRP A 74 -0.53 -13.61 4.99
N ALA A 75 0.51 -13.62 5.84
CA ALA A 75 0.52 -12.89 7.10
C ALA A 75 0.76 -11.39 6.89
N LEU A 76 -0.33 -10.63 6.77
CA LEU A 76 -0.34 -9.18 6.67
C LEU A 76 -0.27 -8.51 8.05
N THR A 77 0.35 -7.34 8.11
CA THR A 77 0.43 -6.51 9.32
C THR A 77 0.00 -5.07 9.03
N ASN A 78 -0.77 -4.48 9.96
CA ASN A 78 -1.02 -3.03 9.99
C ASN A 78 0.08 -2.26 10.75
N GLY A 79 1.17 -2.97 11.07
CA GLY A 79 2.32 -2.44 11.76
C GLY A 79 2.31 -2.72 13.27
N ASN A 80 3.50 -2.74 13.83
CA ASN A 80 3.78 -2.64 15.26
C ASN A 80 4.91 -1.61 15.39
N GLY A 81 5.16 -0.92 16.50
CA GLY A 81 6.09 0.24 16.51
C GLY A 81 7.53 0.08 15.93
N LEU A 82 7.93 -1.11 15.47
CA LEU A 82 9.17 -1.41 14.74
C LEU A 82 8.96 -1.80 13.26
N ILE A 83 7.73 -2.08 12.85
CA ILE A 83 7.33 -2.50 11.50
C ILE A 83 6.18 -1.59 11.07
N ASP A 84 6.34 -0.87 9.96
CA ASP A 84 5.25 -0.07 9.39
C ASP A 84 4.11 -0.96 8.86
N ALA A 85 2.96 -0.35 8.59
CA ALA A 85 1.88 -1.04 7.89
C ALA A 85 2.36 -1.55 6.53
N ASP A 86 1.94 -2.76 6.16
CA ASP A 86 2.27 -3.31 4.85
C ASP A 86 1.68 -2.42 3.73
N ILE A 87 2.46 -2.27 2.65
CA ILE A 87 2.02 -1.66 1.40
C ILE A 87 1.77 -2.76 0.39
N LEU A 88 0.54 -2.86 -0.10
CA LEU A 88 0.18 -3.77 -1.18
C LEU A 88 0.34 -3.06 -2.52
N ILE A 89 1.09 -3.69 -3.43
CA ILE A 89 1.29 -3.26 -4.80
C ILE A 89 0.61 -4.27 -5.71
N ASP A 90 -0.45 -3.85 -6.41
CA ASP A 90 -1.17 -4.74 -7.31
C ASP A 90 -0.40 -5.02 -8.62
N SER A 91 -0.92 -5.95 -9.43
CA SER A 91 -0.36 -6.28 -10.75
C SER A 91 -0.34 -5.11 -11.74
N ARG A 92 -1.05 -4.01 -11.45
CA ARG A 92 -1.11 -2.78 -12.24
C ARG A 92 -0.17 -1.69 -11.70
N GLY A 93 0.58 -1.96 -10.64
CA GLY A 93 1.50 -1.03 -9.99
C GLY A 93 0.86 0.01 -9.07
N ARG A 94 -0.43 -0.16 -8.73
CA ARG A 94 -1.13 0.71 -7.77
C ARG A 94 -0.74 0.32 -6.35
N ARG A 95 -0.48 1.31 -5.51
CA ARG A 95 -0.06 1.13 -4.11
C ARG A 95 -1.23 1.38 -3.17
N PHE A 96 -1.38 0.50 -2.20
CA PHE A 96 -2.41 0.58 -1.18
C PHE A 96 -1.77 0.35 0.18
N THR A 97 -2.16 1.16 1.16
CA THR A 97 -1.74 0.94 2.54
C THR A 97 -2.78 0.12 3.26
N LEU A 98 -2.34 -0.79 4.12
CA LEU A 98 -3.23 -1.52 5.01
C LEU A 98 -3.70 -0.60 6.15
N THR A 99 -4.99 -0.66 6.47
CA THR A 99 -5.59 0.12 7.56
C THR A 99 -6.22 -0.73 8.64
N ASP A 100 -6.77 -1.89 8.28
CA ASP A 100 -7.34 -2.84 9.21
C ASP A 100 -7.00 -4.26 8.78
N VAL A 101 -6.70 -5.13 9.75
CA VAL A 101 -6.34 -6.53 9.52
C VAL A 101 -7.14 -7.40 10.47
N LYS A 102 -7.95 -8.31 9.90
CA LYS A 102 -8.77 -9.27 10.62
C LYS A 102 -8.31 -10.69 10.31
N ASP A 103 -7.94 -11.41 11.36
CA ASP A 103 -7.64 -12.83 11.28
C ASP A 103 -8.93 -13.67 11.38
N TRP A 104 -9.11 -14.56 10.42
CA TRP A 104 -10.23 -15.49 10.35
C TRP A 104 -9.76 -16.94 10.51
N GLY A 105 -9.07 -17.25 11.61
CA GLY A 105 -8.59 -18.59 11.93
C GLY A 105 -9.65 -19.69 12.09
N ASN A 106 -10.95 -19.37 12.06
CA ASN A 106 -12.06 -20.32 12.22
C ASN A 106 -12.51 -21.01 10.92
N TYR A 107 -11.96 -20.64 9.77
CA TYR A 107 -12.33 -21.17 8.45
C TYR A 107 -11.13 -21.85 7.77
N GLY A 108 -11.18 -23.17 7.61
CA GLY A 108 -10.09 -23.92 6.98
C GLY A 108 -8.78 -23.86 7.76
N ALA A 109 -7.66 -23.65 7.05
CA ALA A 109 -6.35 -23.37 7.65
C ALA A 109 -6.20 -21.91 8.16
N GLY A 110 -7.24 -21.09 8.05
CA GLY A 110 -7.24 -19.67 8.40
C GLY A 110 -6.89 -18.78 7.20
N TYR A 111 -7.50 -17.60 7.18
CA TYR A 111 -7.18 -16.56 6.21
C TYR A 111 -7.26 -15.18 6.87
N ILE A 112 -6.65 -14.19 6.23
CA ILE A 112 -6.66 -12.80 6.64
C ILE A 112 -7.56 -12.01 5.71
N GLN A 113 -8.40 -11.17 6.29
CA GLN A 113 -9.10 -10.11 5.60
C GLN A 113 -8.45 -8.79 5.99
N ALA A 114 -7.90 -8.07 5.03
CA ALA A 114 -7.34 -6.74 5.28
C ALA A 114 -8.07 -5.68 4.47
N THR A 115 -8.33 -4.53 5.10
CA THR A 115 -8.84 -3.33 4.44
C THR A 115 -7.66 -2.50 3.96
N LEU A 116 -7.77 -2.06 2.71
CA LEU A 116 -6.76 -1.33 1.97
C LEU A 116 -7.32 0.04 1.62
N GLU A 117 -6.51 1.07 1.81
CA GLU A 117 -6.80 2.41 1.33
C GLU A 117 -5.78 2.81 0.27
N VAL A 118 -6.23 3.56 -0.74
CA VAL A 118 -5.36 4.07 -1.80
C VAL A 118 -4.30 4.96 -1.17
N LEU A 119 -3.05 4.57 -1.33
CA LEU A 119 -1.93 5.45 -1.07
C LEU A 119 -1.87 6.39 -2.26
N ASP A 120 -2.25 7.66 -2.03
CA ASP A 120 -2.33 8.67 -3.08
C ASP A 120 -1.00 8.74 -3.85
N VAL A 121 -1.09 8.75 -5.18
CA VAL A 121 0.09 8.85 -6.08
C VAL A 121 0.62 10.29 -6.12
N GLY A 122 0.06 11.21 -5.33
CA GLY A 122 0.56 12.55 -5.12
C GLY A 122 1.83 12.55 -4.27
N ASN A 123 2.95 12.83 -4.95
CA ASN A 123 4.26 13.12 -4.40
C ASN A 123 5.15 11.91 -4.09
N ASN A 124 5.52 11.17 -5.15
CA ASN A 124 6.90 10.66 -5.20
C ASN A 124 7.82 11.87 -5.04
N GLY A 125 8.58 11.94 -3.94
CA GLY A 125 9.47 13.05 -3.61
C GLY A 125 10.56 13.30 -4.64
N ALA A 126 10.21 13.92 -5.75
CA ALA A 126 11.14 14.68 -6.59
C ALA A 126 11.24 16.08 -5.98
N GLY A 127 12.03 16.20 -4.92
CA GLY A 127 12.67 17.47 -4.58
C GLY A 127 13.66 17.83 -5.69
N GLY A 128 13.13 18.24 -6.84
CA GLY A 128 13.89 18.99 -7.83
C GLY A 128 13.95 20.41 -7.34
N ASP A 129 15.03 20.75 -6.64
CA ASP A 129 15.49 22.13 -6.53
C ASP A 129 15.84 22.60 -7.95
N GLU A 130 14.82 23.01 -8.70
CA GLU A 130 15.00 23.77 -9.92
C GLU A 130 15.14 25.23 -9.49
N SER A 131 16.34 25.54 -9.00
CA SER A 131 16.78 26.91 -8.78
C SER A 131 16.53 27.66 -10.10
N LEU A 132 15.54 28.56 -10.08
CA LEU A 132 15.21 29.44 -11.19
C LEU A 132 16.49 30.24 -11.55
N PRO A 133 16.97 30.24 -12.80
CA PRO A 133 18.03 31.15 -13.17
C PRO A 133 17.52 32.57 -13.00
N GLU A 134 18.17 33.30 -12.10
CA GLU A 134 17.98 34.71 -11.80
C GLU A 134 17.89 35.53 -13.09
N GLU A 135 16.83 36.32 -13.19
CA GLU A 135 16.63 37.30 -14.25
C GLU A 135 17.76 38.33 -14.23
N ALA A 136 18.76 38.17 -15.10
CA ALA A 136 19.66 39.24 -15.45
C ALA A 136 18.98 40.10 -16.52
N GLY A 137 18.23 41.09 -16.05
CA GLY A 137 17.77 42.20 -16.90
C GLY A 137 18.97 42.98 -17.44
N ASP A 138 18.94 43.24 -18.75
CA ASP A 138 19.60 44.40 -19.37
C ASP A 138 18.89 44.70 -20.71
N ASP A 139 17.75 45.38 -20.62
CA ASP A 139 17.32 46.34 -21.64
C ASP A 139 18.14 47.65 -21.42
N PRO A 140 18.24 48.64 -22.34
CA PRO A 140 17.67 48.76 -23.69
C PRO A 140 18.63 49.44 -24.74
N PHE A 141 18.23 49.47 -26.01
CA PHE A 141 18.73 50.39 -27.08
C PHE A 141 20.27 50.45 -27.33
N SER A 142 20.73 49.86 -28.43
CA SER A 142 21.60 50.56 -29.39
C SER A 142 21.69 49.87 -30.75
#